data_AF-A0A6G9CV41-F1
#
_entry.id   AF-A0A6G9CV41-F1
#
_cell.length_a   1.000
_cell.length_b   1.000
_cell.length_c   1.000
_cell.angle_alpha   90.00
_cell.angle_beta   90.00
_cell.angle_gamma   90.00
#
_symmetry.space_group_name_H-M   'P 1'
#
loop_
_entity.id
_entity.type
_entity.pdbx_description
1 polymer ?
#
loop_
_entity_poly.entity_id
_entity_poly.type
_entity_poly.pdbx_seq_one_letter_code
_entity_poly.pdbx_strand_id
1 'polypeptide(L)'
;MSKPSVLFVCVHNAGRSQMAAGFLSHLAGDAIEVRSAGSAPAETVNSAAVEAMAERGIDISAQSPKILTVDAVQDSDVVITMGCGDTCPIFPGKSYRDWVLDDPAGQGLEAVRPIRDEIERRVQALIDELTQIRQALTTATDSDPPDTNRTDDQRDRVEPGNAPARSAGYRFEHRG
;
A
#
# COMPACT_ATOMS: atom_id res chain seq x y z
N MET A 1 0.10 4.07 -8.68
CA MET A 1 -0.41 2.84 -8.02
C MET A 1 -0.91 3.23 -6.63
N SER A 2 -2.04 2.65 -6.21
CA SER A 2 -2.54 2.79 -4.83
C SER A 2 -1.61 2.08 -3.85
N LYS A 3 -1.59 2.56 -2.60
CA LYS A 3 -0.88 1.90 -1.50
C LYS A 3 -1.64 0.61 -1.13
N PRO A 4 -0.96 -0.51 -0.82
CA PRO A 4 -1.63 -1.68 -0.28
C PRO A 4 -2.37 -1.33 1.00
N SER A 5 -3.50 -1.98 1.23
CA SER A 5 -4.35 -1.74 2.38
C SER A 5 -4.57 -3.00 3.21
N VAL A 6 -4.40 -2.89 4.52
CA VAL A 6 -4.48 -4.02 5.47
C VAL A 6 -5.52 -3.73 6.55
N LEU A 7 -6.44 -4.66 6.75
CA LEU A 7 -7.43 -4.65 7.83
C LEU A 7 -7.13 -5.74 8.86
N PHE A 8 -6.96 -5.33 10.11
CA PHE A 8 -6.84 -6.23 11.25
C PHE A 8 -8.18 -6.37 12.00
N VAL A 9 -8.66 -7.61 12.16
CA VAL A 9 -9.96 -7.89 12.79
C VAL A 9 -9.78 -8.80 14.01
N CYS A 10 -10.34 -8.41 15.15
CA CYS A 10 -10.53 -9.30 16.30
C CYS A 10 -11.94 -9.12 16.89
N VAL A 11 -12.27 -9.75 18.02
CA VAL A 11 -13.62 -9.60 18.60
C VAL A 11 -13.87 -8.16 19.07
N HIS A 12 -13.06 -7.67 20.02
CA HIS A 12 -13.33 -6.43 20.73
C HIS A 12 -12.68 -5.17 20.13
N ASN A 13 -11.83 -5.32 19.12
CA ASN A 13 -10.98 -4.24 18.60
C ASN A 13 -10.24 -3.43 19.68
N ALA A 14 -9.85 -4.08 20.76
CA ALA A 14 -9.25 -3.43 21.93
C ALA A 14 -7.84 -3.95 22.28
N GLY A 15 -7.40 -5.05 21.68
CA GLY A 15 -6.12 -5.71 21.99
C GLY A 15 -5.35 -6.07 20.74
N ARG A 16 -5.38 -7.35 20.34
CA ARG A 16 -4.64 -7.92 19.20
C ARG A 16 -4.66 -7.06 17.92
N SER A 17 -5.84 -6.67 17.45
CA SER A 17 -5.99 -5.86 16.25
C SER A 17 -5.45 -4.43 16.39
N GLN A 18 -5.50 -3.85 17.60
CA GLN A 18 -4.95 -2.52 17.86
C GLN A 18 -3.42 -2.57 17.92
N MET A 19 -2.85 -3.59 18.57
CA MET A 19 -1.39 -3.81 18.59
C MET A 19 -0.87 -4.02 17.17
N ALA A 20 -1.53 -4.87 16.37
CA ALA A 20 -1.13 -5.14 15.00
C ALA A 20 -1.19 -3.88 14.11
N ALA A 21 -2.26 -3.09 14.23
CA ALA A 21 -2.37 -1.81 13.53
C ALA A 21 -1.32 -0.80 13.97
N GLY A 22 -1.04 -0.72 15.28
CA GLY A 22 0.02 0.12 15.83
C GLY A 22 1.39 -0.22 15.27
N PHE A 23 1.78 -1.51 15.29
CA PHE A 23 3.04 -1.96 14.71
C PHE A 23 3.12 -1.69 13.21
N LEU A 24 2.07 -2.02 12.44
CA LEU A 24 2.10 -1.84 11.00
C LEU A 24 2.23 -0.37 10.63
N SER A 25 1.49 0.51 11.32
CA SER A 25 1.56 1.96 11.09
C SER A 25 2.93 2.53 11.48
N HIS A 26 3.51 2.04 12.57
CA HIS A 26 4.83 2.47 13.04
C HIS A 26 5.97 2.03 12.11
N LEU A 27 5.94 0.77 11.65
CA LEU A 27 7.02 0.16 10.87
C LEU A 27 6.92 0.44 9.37
N ALA A 28 5.71 0.47 8.81
CA ALA A 28 5.50 0.72 7.38
C ALA A 28 5.34 2.20 7.03
N GLY A 29 5.05 3.06 8.02
CA GLY A 29 4.76 4.47 7.82
C GLY A 29 3.67 4.66 6.74
N ASP A 30 3.97 5.51 5.76
CA ASP A 30 3.04 5.83 4.67
C ASP A 30 3.02 4.79 3.53
N ALA A 31 3.75 3.68 3.62
CA ALA A 31 3.81 2.71 2.53
C ALA A 31 2.54 1.85 2.39
N ILE A 32 1.82 1.65 3.49
CA ILE A 32 0.67 0.75 3.62
C ILE A 32 -0.46 1.46 4.37
N GLU A 33 -1.69 1.38 3.86
CA GLU A 33 -2.87 1.85 4.57
C GLU A 33 -3.29 0.84 5.64
N VAL A 34 -3.48 1.31 6.87
CA VAL A 34 -3.74 0.46 8.03
C VAL A 34 -5.13 0.72 8.58
N ARG A 35 -5.91 -0.34 8.77
CA ARG A 35 -7.23 -0.32 9.40
C ARG A 35 -7.31 -1.40 10.48
N SER A 36 -8.14 -1.16 11.49
CA SER A 36 -8.52 -2.18 12.45
C SER A 36 -10.01 -2.08 12.77
N ALA A 37 -10.64 -3.23 13.03
CA ALA A 37 -12.04 -3.31 13.42
C ALA A 37 -12.30 -4.52 14.32
N GLY A 38 -13.53 -4.64 14.82
CA GLY A 38 -13.96 -5.82 15.55
C GLY A 38 -15.43 -6.14 15.41
N SER A 39 -15.76 -7.41 15.62
CA SER A 39 -17.14 -7.91 15.48
C SER A 39 -18.05 -7.46 16.62
N ALA A 40 -17.50 -7.27 17.82
CA ALA A 40 -18.20 -6.76 19.00
C ALA A 40 -17.27 -5.79 19.76
N PRO A 41 -17.09 -4.55 19.28
CA PRO A 41 -16.12 -3.61 19.83
C PRO A 41 -16.35 -3.32 21.31
N ALA A 42 -15.26 -3.22 22.08
CA ALA A 42 -15.31 -2.70 23.44
C ALA A 42 -15.48 -1.16 23.44
N GLU A 43 -15.71 -0.58 24.61
CA GLU A 43 -15.80 0.88 24.76
C GLU A 43 -14.42 1.56 24.62
N THR A 44 -13.37 0.92 25.12
CA THR A 44 -12.01 1.47 25.12
C THR A 44 -10.98 0.43 24.71
N VAL A 45 -9.80 0.90 24.30
CA VAL A 45 -8.62 0.04 24.11
C VAL A 45 -8.25 -0.58 25.46
N ASN A 46 -7.77 -1.83 25.43
CA ASN A 46 -7.31 -2.53 26.62
C ASN A 46 -6.04 -1.84 27.17
N SER A 47 -6.08 -1.42 28.43
CA SER A 47 -4.95 -0.74 29.08
C SER A 47 -3.67 -1.58 29.08
N ALA A 48 -3.77 -2.90 29.23
CA ALA A 48 -2.61 -3.79 29.17
C ALA A 48 -1.99 -3.82 27.75
N ALA A 49 -2.80 -3.66 26.70
CA ALA A 49 -2.28 -3.51 25.34
C ALA A 49 -1.62 -2.14 25.13
N VAL A 50 -2.19 -1.06 25.69
CA VAL A 50 -1.56 0.27 25.68
C VAL A 50 -0.20 0.23 26.36
N GLU A 51 -0.12 -0.32 27.57
CA GLU A 51 1.12 -0.47 28.32
C GLU A 51 2.14 -1.33 27.57
N ALA A 52 1.72 -2.46 27.00
CA ALA A 52 2.60 -3.34 26.23
C ALA A 52 3.18 -2.66 24.99
N MET A 53 2.39 -1.85 24.28
CA MET A 53 2.85 -1.12 23.10
C MET A 53 3.75 0.07 23.47
N ALA A 54 3.48 0.73 24.60
CA ALA A 54 4.31 1.82 25.10
C ALA A 54 5.76 1.34 25.42
N GLU A 55 5.94 0.09 25.86
CA GLU A 55 7.28 -0.53 26.01
C GLU A 55 8.06 -0.59 24.69
N ARG A 56 7.37 -0.63 23.54
CA ARG A 56 7.94 -0.57 22.19
C ARG A 56 8.00 0.86 21.63
N GLY A 57 7.63 1.87 22.42
CA GLY A 57 7.58 3.27 21.98
C GLY A 57 6.39 3.61 21.07
N ILE A 58 5.34 2.78 21.07
CA ILE A 58 4.15 2.97 20.23
C ILE A 58 2.96 3.29 21.15
N ASP A 59 2.37 4.48 20.98
CA ASP A 59 1.17 4.87 21.70
C ASP A 59 -0.10 4.53 20.91
N ILE A 60 -0.94 3.65 21.48
CA ILE A 60 -2.26 3.28 20.94
C ILE A 60 -3.42 3.79 21.81
N SER A 61 -3.15 4.59 22.85
CA SER A 61 -4.16 5.06 23.81
C SER A 61 -5.22 5.97 23.19
N ALA A 62 -4.84 6.73 22.16
CA ALA A 62 -5.74 7.62 21.42
C ALA A 62 -6.63 6.87 20.41
N GLN A 63 -6.42 5.57 20.20
CA GLN A 63 -7.27 4.78 19.31
C GLN A 63 -8.61 4.47 19.96
N SER A 64 -9.63 4.26 19.14
CA SER A 64 -10.95 3.85 19.59
C SER A 64 -11.34 2.55 18.91
N PRO A 65 -11.91 1.57 19.65
CA PRO A 65 -12.48 0.38 19.04
C PRO A 65 -13.57 0.73 18.01
N LYS A 66 -13.55 0.07 16.86
CA LYS A 66 -14.46 0.31 15.72
C LYS A 66 -15.16 -0.97 15.30
N ILE A 67 -16.44 -0.85 14.93
CA ILE A 67 -17.24 -1.95 14.40
C ILE A 67 -16.71 -2.38 13.03
N LEU A 68 -16.67 -3.69 12.80
CA LEU A 68 -16.39 -4.26 11.48
C LEU A 68 -17.54 -3.93 10.53
N THR A 69 -17.24 -3.18 9.48
CA THR A 69 -18.18 -2.87 8.41
C THR A 69 -17.81 -3.61 7.13
N VAL A 70 -18.80 -3.84 6.27
CA VAL A 70 -18.58 -4.39 4.92
C VAL A 70 -17.60 -3.51 4.13
N ASP A 71 -17.80 -2.20 4.17
CA ASP A 71 -16.95 -1.23 3.46
C ASP A 71 -15.48 -1.33 3.91
N ALA A 72 -15.21 -1.50 5.21
CA ALA A 72 -13.84 -1.66 5.70
C ALA A 72 -13.15 -2.90 5.10
N VAL A 73 -13.89 -3.98 4.86
CA VAL A 73 -13.38 -5.18 4.19
C VAL A 73 -13.20 -4.91 2.69
N GLN A 74 -14.15 -4.24 2.05
CA GLN A 74 -14.11 -3.88 0.62
C GLN A 74 -12.96 -2.93 0.27
N ASP A 75 -12.62 -2.02 1.18
CA ASP A 75 -11.53 -1.04 1.01
C ASP A 75 -10.14 -1.61 1.37
N SER A 76 -10.06 -2.90 1.69
CA SER A 76 -8.81 -3.55 2.12
C SER A 76 -8.37 -4.65 1.15
N ASP A 77 -7.09 -4.72 0.84
CA ASP A 77 -6.50 -5.75 -0.02
C ASP A 77 -6.20 -7.03 0.77
N VAL A 78 -5.74 -6.86 2.02
CA VAL A 78 -5.42 -7.94 2.95
C VAL A 78 -6.28 -7.81 4.20
N VAL A 79 -6.94 -8.90 4.59
CA VAL A 79 -7.77 -9.00 5.79
C VAL A 79 -7.18 -10.04 6.71
N ILE A 80 -6.78 -9.64 7.92
CA ILE A 80 -6.13 -10.48 8.91
C ILE A 80 -7.10 -10.67 10.08
N THR A 81 -7.56 -11.89 10.28
CA THR A 81 -8.43 -12.27 11.40
C THR A 81 -7.62 -12.77 12.58
N MET A 82 -8.04 -12.41 13.78
CA MET A 82 -7.39 -12.76 15.05
C MET A 82 -8.47 -13.18 16.06
N GLY A 83 -9.08 -14.33 15.82
CA GLY A 83 -10.05 -14.94 16.74
C GLY A 83 -11.48 -14.38 16.68
N CYS A 84 -11.87 -13.67 15.61
CA CYS A 84 -13.26 -13.26 15.39
C CYS A 84 -14.16 -14.34 14.74
N GLY A 85 -13.60 -15.52 14.44
CA GLY A 85 -14.29 -16.60 13.74
C GLY A 85 -14.77 -16.20 12.34
N ASP A 86 -15.88 -16.81 11.90
CA ASP A 86 -16.47 -16.64 10.56
C ASP A 86 -17.32 -15.35 10.41
N THR A 87 -17.15 -14.38 11.31
CA THR A 87 -17.95 -13.14 11.29
C THR A 87 -17.55 -12.22 10.12
N CYS A 88 -16.44 -12.50 9.44
CA CYS A 88 -15.95 -11.68 8.35
C CYS A 88 -16.63 -12.03 7.01
N PRO A 89 -17.29 -11.07 6.34
CA PRO A 89 -17.78 -11.29 4.98
C PRO A 89 -16.62 -11.52 4.01
N ILE A 90 -16.74 -12.55 3.17
CA ILE A 90 -15.72 -12.92 2.18
C ILE A 90 -16.03 -12.26 0.84
N PHE A 91 -15.07 -11.49 0.33
CA PHE A 91 -15.13 -10.87 -1.00
C PHE A 91 -14.07 -11.48 -1.92
N PRO A 92 -14.39 -11.70 -3.20
CA PRO A 92 -13.42 -12.18 -4.17
C PRO A 92 -12.30 -11.16 -4.40
N GLY A 93 -11.09 -11.63 -4.69
CA GLY A 93 -9.94 -10.77 -5.00
C GLY A 93 -9.20 -10.19 -3.80
N LYS A 94 -9.52 -10.61 -2.57
CA LYS A 94 -8.83 -10.19 -1.33
C LYS A 94 -8.07 -11.34 -0.70
N SER A 95 -6.96 -11.01 -0.04
CA SER A 95 -6.15 -11.97 0.70
C SER A 95 -6.66 -12.06 2.14
N TYR A 96 -7.25 -13.20 2.52
CA TYR A 96 -7.68 -13.46 3.89
C TYR A 96 -6.66 -14.33 4.61
N ARG A 97 -6.24 -13.92 5.81
CA ARG A 97 -5.26 -14.64 6.62
C ARG A 97 -5.76 -14.76 8.04
N ASP A 98 -5.68 -15.96 8.60
CA ASP A 98 -6.03 -16.19 10.00
C ASP A 98 -4.77 -16.27 10.86
N TRP A 99 -4.67 -15.36 11.83
CA TRP A 99 -3.60 -15.32 12.79
C TRP A 99 -4.09 -15.90 14.11
N VAL A 100 -3.82 -17.19 14.30
CA VAL A 100 -4.04 -17.86 15.58
C VAL A 100 -3.08 -17.27 16.60
N LEU A 101 -3.65 -16.61 17.61
CA LEU A 101 -3.00 -15.92 18.71
C LEU A 101 -3.81 -16.17 19.98
N ASP A 102 -3.14 -16.35 21.10
CA ASP A 102 -3.79 -16.47 22.40
C ASP A 102 -4.65 -15.24 22.71
N ASP A 103 -5.73 -15.43 23.47
CA ASP A 103 -6.63 -14.33 23.83
C ASP A 103 -6.19 -13.68 25.15
N PRO A 104 -5.74 -12.40 25.13
CA PRO A 104 -5.31 -11.70 26.34
C PRO A 104 -6.49 -11.13 27.17
N ALA A 105 -7.74 -11.40 26.78
CA ALA A 105 -8.91 -10.80 27.41
C ALA A 105 -8.94 -11.08 28.92
N GLY A 106 -9.02 -10.02 29.72
CA GLY A 106 -9.02 -10.11 31.19
C GLY A 106 -7.68 -10.48 31.83
N GLN A 107 -6.62 -10.59 31.03
CA GLN A 107 -5.27 -10.87 31.52
C GLN A 107 -4.44 -9.58 31.66
N GLY A 108 -3.46 -9.60 32.56
CA GLY A 108 -2.55 -8.48 32.79
C GLY A 108 -1.44 -8.37 31.74
N LEU A 109 -0.64 -7.31 31.87
CA LEU A 109 0.46 -6.96 30.96
C LEU A 109 1.40 -8.14 30.63
N GLU A 110 1.77 -8.96 31.61
CA GLU A 110 2.67 -10.11 31.42
C GLU A 110 2.17 -11.11 30.36
N ALA A 111 0.86 -11.32 30.28
CA ALA A 111 0.29 -12.22 29.28
C ALA A 111 0.13 -11.55 27.92
N VAL A 112 0.04 -10.22 27.87
CA VAL A 112 -0.04 -9.45 26.62
C VAL A 112 1.31 -9.38 25.92
N ARG A 113 2.43 -9.31 26.66
CA ARG A 113 3.79 -9.23 26.10
C ARG A 113 4.12 -10.32 25.06
N PRO A 114 3.94 -11.63 25.31
CA PRO A 114 4.24 -12.65 24.31
C PRO A 114 3.35 -12.52 23.06
N ILE A 115 2.09 -12.12 23.23
CA ILE A 115 1.16 -11.89 22.12
C ILE A 115 1.61 -10.68 21.29
N ARG A 116 2.02 -9.59 21.95
CA ARG A 116 2.60 -8.40 21.30
C ARG A 116 3.81 -8.79 20.47
N ASP A 117 4.75 -9.53 21.05
CA ASP A 117 6.01 -9.89 20.37
C ASP A 117 5.76 -10.80 19.15
N GLU A 118 4.80 -11.73 19.25
CA GLU A 118 4.38 -12.54 18.12
C GLU A 118 3.68 -11.71 17.03
N ILE A 119 2.85 -10.74 17.41
CA ILE A 119 2.22 -9.81 16.46
C ILE A 119 3.30 -8.99 15.74
N GLU A 120 4.28 -8.45 16.47
CA GLU A 120 5.40 -7.69 15.90
C GLU A 120 6.13 -8.49 14.82
N ARG A 121 6.47 -9.75 15.13
CA ARG A 121 7.12 -10.67 14.18
C ARG A 121 6.28 -10.90 12.92
N ARG A 122 4.97 -11.13 13.07
CA ARG A 122 4.07 -11.37 11.94
C ARG A 122 3.85 -10.11 11.10
N VAL A 123 3.78 -8.94 11.74
CA VAL A 123 3.67 -7.65 11.05
C VAL A 123 4.92 -7.37 10.24
N GLN A 124 6.12 -7.61 10.79
CA GLN A 124 7.36 -7.43 10.02
C GLN A 124 7.39 -8.31 8.77
N ALA A 125 7.03 -9.59 8.92
CA ALA A 125 6.94 -10.51 7.78
C ALA A 125 5.91 -10.04 6.72
N LEU A 126 4.78 -9.49 7.16
CA LEU A 126 3.77 -8.93 6.27
C LEU A 126 4.28 -7.72 5.50
N ILE A 127 5.02 -6.81 6.15
CA ILE A 127 5.61 -5.63 5.51
C ILE A 127 6.62 -6.06 4.44
N ASP A 128 7.49 -7.01 4.76
CA ASP A 128 8.50 -7.50 3.84
C ASP A 128 7.85 -8.10 2.59
N GLU A 129 6.82 -8.93 2.77
CA GLU A 129 6.05 -9.53 1.68
C GLU A 129 5.38 -8.47 0.79
N LEU A 130 4.65 -7.52 1.39
CA LEU A 130 3.90 -6.50 0.64
C LEU A 130 4.85 -5.53 -0.09
N THR A 131 6.01 -5.23 0.49
CA THR A 131 7.01 -4.37 -0.13
C THR A 131 7.69 -5.06 -1.31
N GLN A 132 8.01 -6.36 -1.19
CA GLN A 132 8.58 -7.14 -2.28
C GLN A 132 7.61 -7.27 -3.47
N ILE A 133 6.34 -7.56 -3.20
CA ILE A 133 5.30 -7.63 -4.24
C ILE A 133 5.20 -6.29 -4.98
N ARG A 134 5.19 -5.18 -4.25
CA ARG A 134 5.17 -3.84 -4.85
C ARG A 134 6.37 -3.59 -5.75
N GLN A 135 7.58 -3.94 -5.30
CA GLN A 135 8.80 -3.77 -6.08
C GLN A 135 8.76 -4.60 -7.37
N ALA A 136 8.35 -5.86 -7.29
CA ALA A 136 8.22 -6.75 -8.46
C ALA A 136 7.22 -6.21 -9.50
N LEU A 137 6.08 -5.67 -9.05
CA LEU A 137 5.07 -5.07 -9.93
C LEU A 137 5.56 -3.78 -10.58
N THR A 138 6.38 -2.97 -9.89
CA THR A 138 6.99 -1.78 -10.49
C THR A 138 8.02 -2.13 -11.57
N THR A 139 8.87 -3.14 -11.35
CA THR A 139 9.89 -3.53 -12.33
C THR A 139 9.32 -4.14 -13.62
N ALA A 140 8.15 -4.79 -13.53
CA ALA A 140 7.48 -5.37 -14.69
C ALA A 140 6.82 -4.30 -15.58
N THR A 141 6.49 -3.13 -15.04
CA THR A 141 5.81 -2.06 -15.77
C THR A 141 6.79 -1.18 -16.57
N ASP A 142 8.05 -1.07 -16.12
CA ASP A 142 9.12 -0.34 -16.84
C ASP A 142 9.78 -1.16 -17.96
N SER A 143 9.32 -2.40 -18.21
CA SER A 143 9.79 -3.25 -19.30
C SER A 143 8.89 -3.11 -20.55
N ASP A 144 8.58 -1.89 -20.97
CA ASP A 144 8.04 -1.69 -22.31
C ASP A 144 9.21 -1.93 -23.30
N PRO A 145 9.11 -2.90 -24.24
CA PRO A 145 10.15 -3.09 -25.23
C PRO A 145 10.28 -1.80 -26.06
N PRO A 146 11.49 -1.38 -26.47
CA PRO A 146 11.61 -0.27 -27.40
C PRO A 146 10.77 -0.60 -28.63
N ASP A 147 9.84 0.30 -28.96
CA ASP A 147 9.02 0.24 -30.16
C ASP A 147 9.94 0.13 -31.39
N THR A 148 10.17 -1.10 -31.86
CA THR A 148 11.05 -1.38 -33.00
C THR A 148 10.33 -1.16 -34.34
N ASN A 149 9.11 -0.63 -34.35
CA ASN A 149 8.34 -0.43 -35.57
C ASN A 149 8.38 1.00 -36.12
N ARG A 150 9.55 1.64 -36.05
CA ARG A 150 9.86 2.80 -36.89
C ARG A 150 10.67 2.37 -38.10
N THR A 151 10.00 1.80 -39.10
CA THR A 151 10.53 1.79 -40.47
C THR A 151 10.42 3.23 -41.01
N ASP A 152 11.38 4.08 -40.65
CA ASP A 152 11.60 5.35 -41.36
C ASP A 152 12.39 5.02 -42.64
N ASP A 153 11.64 5.07 -43.73
CA ASP A 153 12.09 5.04 -45.11
C ASP A 153 13.08 6.19 -45.37
N GLN A 154 14.38 5.93 -45.22
CA GLN A 154 15.43 6.84 -45.69
C GLN A 154 16.28 6.13 -46.75
N ARG A 155 15.75 6.11 -47.98
CA ARG A 155 16.59 6.07 -49.17
C ARG A 155 16.66 7.46 -49.80
N ASP A 156 17.90 7.91 -49.92
CA ASP A 156 18.42 8.76 -50.98
C ASP A 156 17.84 10.17 -51.18
N ARG A 157 18.55 11.18 -50.66
CA ARG A 157 19.18 12.16 -51.57
C ARG A 157 20.31 12.98 -50.94
N VAL A 158 21.37 13.04 -51.73
CA VAL A 158 22.61 13.79 -51.62
C VAL A 158 22.38 15.32 -51.63
N GLU A 159 23.06 16.04 -50.74
CA GLU A 159 23.41 17.47 -50.80
C GLU A 159 24.95 17.57 -50.90
N PRO A 160 25.60 18.70 -51.23
CA PRO A 160 25.15 19.94 -51.92
C PRO A 160 26.12 20.36 -53.06
N GLY A 161 25.79 21.41 -53.82
CA GLY A 161 26.84 22.14 -54.54
C GLY A 161 26.43 23.05 -55.72
N ASN A 162 26.60 24.35 -55.48
CA ASN A 162 27.02 25.38 -56.44
C ASN A 162 25.96 26.13 -57.30
N ALA A 163 25.66 27.36 -56.86
CA ALA A 163 25.41 28.52 -57.73
C ALA A 163 26.74 28.92 -58.45
N PRO A 164 26.82 29.88 -59.42
CA PRO A 164 25.85 30.93 -59.73
C PRO A 164 25.68 31.32 -61.23
N ALA A 165 24.79 32.31 -61.44
CA ALA A 165 24.96 33.50 -62.30
C ALA A 165 24.03 33.68 -63.53
N ARG A 166 23.38 34.86 -63.53
CA ARG A 166 23.00 35.73 -64.68
C ARG A 166 21.84 35.20 -65.55
N SER A 167 20.91 35.98 -66.10
CA SER A 167 20.72 37.43 -66.26
C SER A 167 19.38 37.65 -66.97
N ALA A 168 18.56 38.61 -66.51
CA ALA A 168 17.59 39.39 -67.30
C ALA A 168 16.96 40.39 -66.30
N GLY A 169 17.09 41.72 -66.40
CA GLY A 169 17.00 42.52 -67.61
C GLY A 169 15.54 42.98 -67.75
N TYR A 170 15.14 44.03 -67.03
CA TYR A 170 14.01 44.86 -67.47
C TYR A 170 14.20 46.31 -66.99
N ARG A 171 14.42 47.18 -67.97
CA ARG A 171 14.43 48.64 -67.94
C ARG A 171 13.15 49.07 -68.66
N PHE A 172 12.39 50.02 -68.09
CA PHE A 172 11.52 50.99 -68.78
C PHE A 172 10.95 51.91 -67.67
N GLU A 173 11.52 53.09 -67.37
CA GLU A 173 11.34 54.41 -68.04
C GLU A 173 9.89 54.78 -68.39
N HIS A 174 9.29 55.71 -67.63
CA HIS A 174 9.00 57.10 -68.02
C HIS A 174 7.65 57.68 -67.54
N ARG A 175 7.77 58.91 -66.99
CA ARG A 175 6.84 60.07 -66.99
C ARG A 175 5.57 59.96 -66.12
N GLY A 176 5.19 61.00 -65.37
CA GLY A 176 5.71 62.37 -65.27
C GLY A 176 4.97 63.13 -64.18
#